data_AF-A0A7W1JBB7-F1
#
_entry.id   AF-A0A7W1JBB7-F1
#
_cell.length_a   1.000
_cell.length_b   1.000
_cell.length_c   1.000
_cell.angle_alpha   90.00
_cell.angle_beta   90.00
_cell.angle_gamma   90.00
#
_symmetry.space_group_name_H-M   'P 1'
#
loop_
_entity.id
_entity.type
_entity.pdbx_description
1 polymer ?
#
loop_
_entity_poly.entity_id
_entity_poly.type
_entity_poly.pdbx_seq_one_letter_code
_entity_poly.pdbx_strand_id
1 'polypeptide(L)'
;MERLYIGLIVSPTPMRGLSGIRSLRISNGPFDSITTPVKRCPLQSPTPVKSLSVLEFVMSISLPRFAGSVGVVSHVVGFTTLMLSMLLMAPFASAATATYTGGAGDHLASTPGNWSTGLAPTANDDVVIGPSSEAIQWDVSASGTINRLQLESSFTGALTLGRAITVVTNLQILGGSLITGRDLATPITANFLYIAPAATIVVRRSSTLGEGAGQTITVGTLILEGVITADGEGFDHYSGPGRGTYGRGATHGGLGAYAYIEEYGHTYGSMENPTSLGSGGGTPWGVGGAGGGAITINGFLLVLNGGSRISADGATGGDDEGNTAGAGGSITFSANVLSNSGIIRANGGNGAVSGTWHQPGGGGRISVNQVSFLSMGTMEVNGGVGSGIYGGAYTGTKAYAGTIYFDANTRAHLDVVNHLRLGSDDTNGYGFGDVVIHNGGVLEIDGNPNRNGFAQGFGGAATLLVSTLNIEAGGALRADGFGFTFWDGFGSGRYAVGGSYGGEAGASEPNDTYGSITDPRFLGSNASNSSGGFGGGALLVVATTSVVINGTVSANGLDSTTEGGGGGSG
;
A
#
# COMPACT_ATOMS: atom_id res chain seq x y z
N MET A 1 -11.50 6.74 33.33
CA MET A 1 -11.30 8.05 32.67
C MET A 1 -9.92 8.01 32.06
N GLU A 2 -9.79 7.61 30.80
CA GLU A 2 -8.54 7.82 30.07
C GLU A 2 -8.57 9.23 29.51
N ARG A 3 -7.57 10.03 29.87
CA ARG A 3 -7.35 11.36 29.33
C ARG A 3 -6.31 11.22 28.25
N LEU A 4 -6.68 11.47 27.00
CA LEU A 4 -5.73 11.61 25.91
C LEU A 4 -5.05 12.98 26.07
N TYR A 5 -3.78 12.97 26.46
CA TYR A 5 -2.95 14.18 26.54
C TYR A 5 -2.16 14.32 25.24
N ILE A 6 -2.56 15.23 24.36
CA ILE A 6 -1.77 15.61 23.18
C ILE A 6 -1.12 16.96 23.50
N GLY A 7 0.17 16.93 23.79
CA GLY A 7 0.97 18.13 24.02
C GLY A 7 1.40 18.76 22.70
N LEU A 8 1.01 20.01 22.46
CA LEU A 8 1.54 20.82 21.36
C LEU A 8 2.78 21.57 21.87
N ILE A 9 3.97 21.28 21.33
CA ILE A 9 5.17 22.11 21.59
C ILE A 9 5.19 23.21 20.54
N VAL A 10 4.79 24.42 20.93
CA VAL A 10 4.98 25.63 20.11
C VAL A 10 6.13 26.42 20.71
N SER A 11 7.19 26.60 19.95
CA SER A 11 8.30 27.50 20.31
C SER A 11 7.78 28.95 20.40
N PRO A 12 7.95 29.66 21.53
CA PRO A 12 7.51 31.04 21.63
C PRO A 12 8.51 31.98 20.96
N THR A 13 8.19 32.45 19.75
CA THR A 13 8.72 33.72 19.25
C THR A 13 7.83 34.87 19.77
N PRO A 14 8.39 35.98 20.28
CA PRO A 14 7.59 37.02 20.90
C PRO A 14 6.81 37.82 19.84
N MET A 15 5.51 37.58 19.72
CA MET A 15 4.60 38.42 18.93
C MET A 15 3.91 39.46 19.82
N ARG A 16 4.16 40.74 19.55
CA ARG A 16 3.35 41.85 20.08
C ARG A 16 2.10 42.02 19.23
N GLY A 17 0.92 41.90 19.86
CA GLY A 17 -0.31 42.48 19.37
C GLY A 17 -1.31 41.51 18.74
N LEU A 18 -2.12 40.85 19.56
CA LEU A 18 -3.43 40.31 19.15
C LEU A 18 -4.44 40.59 20.27
N SER A 19 -5.11 41.74 20.18
CA SER A 19 -6.33 42.02 20.94
C SER A 19 -7.53 41.84 20.02
N GLY A 20 -8.26 40.73 20.15
CA GLY A 20 -9.63 40.65 19.62
C GLY A 20 -10.02 39.37 18.91
N ILE A 21 -10.27 38.30 19.67
CA ILE A 21 -11.25 37.26 19.28
C ILE A 21 -12.17 37.09 20.49
N ARG A 22 -13.43 37.55 20.38
CA ARG A 22 -14.37 37.65 21.51
C ARG A 22 -15.46 36.58 21.55
N SER A 23 -15.59 35.72 20.55
CA SER A 23 -16.43 34.51 20.61
C SER A 23 -16.18 33.62 19.40
N LEU A 24 -16.03 32.32 19.61
CA LEU A 24 -16.10 31.29 18.57
C LEU A 24 -17.45 30.56 18.72
N ARG A 25 -18.33 30.64 17.72
CA ARG A 25 -19.54 29.81 17.64
C ARG A 25 -19.26 28.62 16.73
N ILE A 26 -19.52 27.42 17.22
CA ILE A 26 -19.58 26.20 16.42
C ILE A 26 -21.07 25.81 16.36
N SER A 27 -21.66 25.79 15.17
CA SER A 27 -23.01 25.27 14.95
C SER A 27 -22.91 23.93 14.22
N ASN A 28 -23.18 22.83 14.93
CA ASN A 28 -23.52 21.56 14.30
C ASN A 28 -25.06 21.48 14.21
N GLY A 29 -25.58 20.81 13.18
CA GLY A 29 -27.01 20.59 12.95
C GLY A 29 -27.75 19.89 14.10
N PRO A 30 -29.04 19.58 13.93
CA PRO A 30 -30.10 20.00 14.85
C PRO A 30 -30.21 19.10 16.09
N PHE A 31 -29.33 19.30 17.07
CA PHE A 31 -29.56 18.90 18.47
C PHE A 31 -28.91 19.94 19.40
N ASP A 32 -29.59 20.22 20.51
CA ASP A 32 -29.55 21.40 21.38
C ASP A 32 -28.20 22.09 21.67
N SER A 33 -28.25 23.41 21.76
CA SER A 33 -27.15 24.30 22.13
C SER A 33 -26.72 24.14 23.60
N ILE A 34 -25.45 23.78 23.86
CA ILE A 34 -24.84 23.87 25.19
C ILE A 34 -23.94 25.12 25.25
N THR A 35 -24.36 26.12 26.03
CA THR A 35 -23.52 27.25 26.45
C THR A 35 -22.79 26.91 27.75
N THR A 36 -21.46 26.88 27.74
CA THR A 36 -20.64 26.85 28.97
C THR A 36 -20.01 28.24 29.24
N PRO A 37 -20.10 28.79 30.47
CA PRO A 37 -19.50 30.08 30.79
C PRO A 37 -18.00 29.93 31.16
N VAL A 38 -17.15 30.80 30.60
CA VAL A 38 -15.74 30.93 30.97
C VAL A 38 -15.63 31.74 32.27
N LYS A 39 -15.14 31.13 33.36
CA LYS A 39 -14.79 31.84 34.61
C LYS A 39 -13.55 32.72 34.39
N ARG A 40 -13.65 34.01 34.72
CA ARG A 40 -12.51 34.95 34.76
C ARG A 40 -11.65 34.71 36.01
N CYS A 41 -10.34 34.64 35.85
CA CYS A 41 -9.37 34.77 36.94
C CYS A 41 -8.86 36.24 36.96
N PRO A 42 -8.78 36.92 38.12
CA PRO A 42 -8.33 38.31 38.18
C PRO A 42 -6.79 38.43 38.09
N LEU A 43 -6.31 39.38 37.28
CA LEU A 43 -4.89 39.80 37.26
C LEU A 43 -4.56 40.55 38.55
N GLN A 44 -3.51 40.13 39.27
CA GLN A 44 -2.79 40.96 40.23
C GLN A 44 -1.44 41.42 39.64
N SER A 45 -1.01 42.62 40.07
CA SER A 45 0.07 43.49 39.59
C SER A 45 1.50 42.88 39.60
N PRO A 46 2.48 43.48 38.89
CA PRO A 46 3.72 42.81 38.53
C PRO A 46 4.83 42.98 39.59
N THR A 47 5.47 41.88 39.96
CA THR A 47 6.86 41.84 40.46
C THR A 47 7.70 40.95 39.54
N PRO A 48 8.98 41.28 39.27
CA PRO A 48 9.76 40.61 38.24
C PRO A 48 10.31 39.28 38.76
N VAL A 49 9.73 38.16 38.33
CA VAL A 49 10.28 36.83 38.56
C VAL A 49 10.99 36.34 37.29
N LYS A 50 12.30 36.17 37.37
CA LYS A 50 13.10 35.38 36.41
C LYS A 50 12.72 33.91 36.55
N SER A 51 11.71 33.45 35.80
CA SER A 51 11.61 32.04 35.40
C SER A 51 10.65 31.90 34.23
N LEU A 52 11.06 31.10 33.26
CA LEU A 52 10.36 30.76 32.03
C LEU A 52 9.00 30.12 32.39
N SER A 53 7.88 30.80 32.14
CA SER A 53 6.55 30.21 32.33
C SER A 53 6.04 29.64 31.00
N VAL A 54 5.87 28.33 30.99
CA VAL A 54 5.19 27.56 29.93
C VAL A 54 3.70 27.91 30.01
N LEU A 55 3.13 28.44 28.94
CA LEU A 55 1.69 28.66 28.85
C LEU A 55 1.05 27.39 28.24
N GLU A 56 0.67 26.44 29.10
CA GLU A 56 -0.09 25.26 28.68
C GLU A 56 -1.53 25.67 28.32
N PHE A 57 -1.89 25.55 27.04
CA PHE A 57 -3.29 25.55 26.62
C PHE A 57 -3.86 24.16 26.84
N VAL A 58 -4.45 23.90 28.01
CA VAL A 58 -5.18 22.67 28.29
C VAL A 58 -6.65 22.84 27.85
N MET A 59 -6.99 22.36 26.66
CA MET A 59 -8.40 22.17 26.30
C MET A 59 -8.84 20.82 26.87
N SER A 60 -9.65 20.85 27.93
CA SER A 60 -10.23 19.65 28.56
C SER A 60 -11.62 19.40 27.98
N ILE A 61 -11.77 18.34 27.21
CA ILE A 61 -13.09 17.83 26.75
C ILE A 61 -13.38 16.55 27.54
N SER A 62 -14.43 16.58 28.38
CA SER A 62 -14.98 15.37 29.00
C SER A 62 -15.96 14.72 28.04
N LEU A 63 -15.67 13.49 27.58
CA LEU A 63 -16.54 12.72 26.71
C LEU A 63 -17.23 11.57 27.50
N PRO A 64 -18.54 11.33 27.32
CA PRO A 64 -19.20 10.14 27.83
C PRO A 64 -18.74 8.90 27.06
N ARG A 65 -18.63 7.75 27.75
CA ARG A 65 -18.31 6.45 27.14
C ARG A 65 -19.43 6.04 26.18
N PHE A 66 -19.15 5.99 24.88
CA PHE A 66 -19.95 5.25 23.92
C PHE A 66 -19.15 4.04 23.44
N ALA A 67 -19.73 2.85 23.62
CA ALA A 67 -19.23 1.61 23.05
C ALA A 67 -19.59 1.62 21.55
N GLY A 68 -18.59 1.76 20.68
CA GLY A 68 -18.76 1.73 19.22
C GLY A 68 -17.61 2.43 18.49
N SER A 69 -16.94 1.68 17.61
CA SER A 69 -15.76 2.06 16.80
C SER A 69 -15.98 3.25 15.85
N VAL A 70 -17.23 3.66 15.62
CA VAL A 70 -17.61 4.72 14.66
C VAL A 70 -17.24 6.13 15.15
N GLY A 71 -17.07 6.34 16.46
CA GLY A 71 -16.85 7.67 17.05
C GLY A 71 -15.46 8.26 16.76
N VAL A 72 -14.42 7.43 16.62
CA VAL A 72 -13.03 7.90 16.49
C VAL A 72 -12.75 8.48 15.09
N VAL A 73 -13.34 7.88 14.04
CA VAL A 73 -13.09 8.24 12.63
C VAL A 73 -13.62 9.65 12.29
N SER A 74 -14.82 10.01 12.77
CA SER A 74 -15.40 11.33 12.49
C SER A 74 -14.62 12.49 13.13
N HIS A 75 -13.92 12.24 14.24
CA HIS A 75 -13.16 13.27 14.95
C HIS A 75 -11.77 13.51 14.34
N VAL A 76 -11.18 12.51 13.68
CA VAL A 76 -9.93 12.67 12.91
C VAL A 76 -10.18 13.52 11.67
N VAL A 77 -11.26 13.29 10.93
CA VAL A 77 -11.61 14.01 9.69
C VAL A 77 -11.92 15.49 9.94
N GLY A 78 -12.58 15.84 11.06
CA GLY A 78 -12.83 17.23 11.44
C GLY A 78 -11.59 17.99 11.90
N PHE A 79 -10.60 17.28 12.46
CA PHE A 79 -9.34 17.86 12.91
C PHE A 79 -8.35 18.08 11.75
N THR A 80 -8.37 17.21 10.74
CA THR A 80 -7.54 17.35 9.52
C THR A 80 -7.94 18.53 8.66
N THR A 81 -9.25 18.80 8.49
CA THR A 81 -9.74 19.99 7.76
C THR A 81 -9.38 21.30 8.47
N LEU A 82 -9.47 21.33 9.80
CA LEU A 82 -9.08 22.49 10.59
C LEU A 82 -7.56 22.75 10.53
N MET A 83 -6.73 21.71 10.66
CA MET A 83 -5.27 21.83 10.52
C MET A 83 -4.85 22.24 9.11
N LEU A 84 -5.46 21.67 8.07
CA LEU A 84 -5.18 22.03 6.67
C LEU A 84 -5.50 23.51 6.41
N SER A 85 -6.62 24.02 6.93
CA SER A 85 -7.01 25.43 6.79
C SER A 85 -6.11 26.41 7.56
N MET A 86 -5.64 26.04 8.76
CA MET A 86 -4.72 26.87 9.54
C MET A 86 -3.30 26.86 8.97
N LEU A 87 -2.88 25.77 8.32
CA LEU A 87 -1.53 25.62 7.77
C LEU A 87 -1.37 26.21 6.37
N LEU A 88 -2.43 26.19 5.55
CA LEU A 88 -2.49 26.94 4.28
C LEU A 88 -2.47 28.47 4.48
N MET A 89 -2.82 28.95 5.67
CA MET A 89 -2.98 30.39 5.97
C MET A 89 -1.96 30.97 6.96
N ALA A 90 -1.03 30.19 7.51
CA ALA A 90 -0.10 30.66 8.54
C ALA A 90 1.01 31.55 7.95
N PRO A 91 1.09 32.86 8.27
CA PRO A 91 2.18 33.73 7.88
C PRO A 91 3.15 33.88 9.07
N PHE A 92 4.29 33.18 9.08
CA PHE A 92 5.26 33.33 10.16
C PHE A 92 6.71 33.34 9.66
N ALA A 93 7.44 34.37 10.12
CA ALA A 93 8.87 34.71 9.94
C ALA A 93 9.41 34.68 8.48
N SER A 94 9.86 35.85 8.02
CA SER A 94 10.38 36.10 6.66
C SER A 94 11.68 35.35 6.35
N ALA A 95 11.61 34.03 6.15
CA ALA A 95 12.56 33.34 5.29
C ALA A 95 12.53 34.01 3.91
N ALA A 96 13.68 34.20 3.26
CA ALA A 96 13.69 34.76 1.93
C ALA A 96 13.02 33.76 0.97
N THR A 97 12.05 34.22 0.20
CA THR A 97 11.35 33.37 -0.77
C THR A 97 12.11 33.33 -2.09
N ALA A 98 12.64 32.17 -2.45
CA ALA A 98 13.25 31.91 -3.74
C ALA A 98 12.22 31.26 -4.67
N THR A 99 11.76 32.02 -5.66
CA THR A 99 10.79 31.53 -6.66
C THR A 99 11.54 31.10 -7.91
N TYR A 100 11.25 29.90 -8.40
CA TYR A 100 11.83 29.42 -9.65
C TYR A 100 11.31 30.23 -10.84
N THR A 101 12.21 30.69 -11.68
CA THR A 101 11.95 31.51 -12.88
C THR A 101 12.44 30.85 -14.16
N GLY A 102 13.37 29.89 -14.07
CA GLY A 102 14.00 29.27 -15.25
C GLY A 102 14.87 30.22 -16.07
N GLY A 103 15.21 31.41 -15.54
CA GLY A 103 15.88 32.47 -16.30
C GLY A 103 17.24 32.13 -16.89
N ALA A 104 17.94 31.11 -16.38
CA ALA A 104 19.21 30.65 -16.94
C ALA A 104 19.04 29.60 -18.06
N GLY A 105 17.87 28.97 -18.20
CA GLY A 105 17.54 28.02 -19.26
C GLY A 105 18.20 26.63 -19.16
N ASP A 106 18.98 26.35 -18.10
CA ASP A 106 19.60 25.04 -17.87
C ASP A 106 18.76 24.11 -16.98
N HIS A 107 17.70 24.66 -16.37
CA HIS A 107 16.77 23.96 -15.48
C HIS A 107 17.40 23.32 -14.22
N LEU A 108 18.59 23.77 -13.82
CA LEU A 108 19.29 23.31 -12.62
C LEU A 108 18.96 24.18 -11.40
N ALA A 109 18.57 23.56 -10.29
CA ALA A 109 18.26 24.27 -9.05
C ALA A 109 19.50 24.93 -8.42
N SER A 110 20.70 24.42 -8.69
CA SER A 110 21.95 25.03 -8.22
C SER A 110 22.34 26.31 -8.98
N THR A 111 21.74 26.59 -10.14
CA THR A 111 22.08 27.75 -10.95
C THR A 111 21.38 29.01 -10.42
N PRO A 112 22.13 30.03 -9.94
CA PRO A 112 21.54 31.25 -9.36
C PRO A 112 20.57 32.00 -10.29
N GLY A 113 20.84 31.98 -11.60
CA GLY A 113 20.02 32.66 -12.61
C GLY A 113 18.62 32.04 -12.82
N ASN A 114 18.33 30.88 -12.23
CA ASN A 114 16.99 30.28 -12.27
C ASN A 114 16.07 30.77 -11.14
N TRP A 115 16.54 31.63 -10.24
CA TRP A 115 15.79 32.04 -9.05
C TRP A 115 15.54 33.54 -9.01
N SER A 116 14.37 33.95 -8.51
CA SER A 116 13.96 35.36 -8.39
C SER A 116 14.92 36.20 -7.53
N THR A 117 15.66 35.57 -6.63
CA THR A 117 16.67 36.20 -5.77
C THR A 117 18.01 36.42 -6.48
N GLY A 118 18.22 35.81 -7.65
CA GLY A 118 19.52 35.76 -8.33
C GLY A 118 20.57 34.92 -7.59
N LEU A 119 20.15 34.13 -6.59
CA LEU A 119 20.99 33.25 -5.76
C LEU A 119 20.34 31.86 -5.70
N ALA A 120 21.16 30.81 -5.65
CA ALA A 120 20.65 29.46 -5.43
C ALA A 120 20.08 29.32 -4.00
N PRO A 121 18.98 28.57 -3.80
CA PRO A 121 18.36 28.38 -2.49
C PRO A 121 19.31 27.74 -1.47
N THR A 122 19.15 28.16 -0.23
CA THR A 122 19.91 27.73 0.95
C THR A 122 18.97 27.17 2.03
N ALA A 123 19.54 26.70 3.14
CA ALA A 123 18.78 26.13 4.27
C ALA A 123 17.76 27.09 4.91
N ASN A 124 17.92 28.40 4.72
CA ASN A 124 17.04 29.41 5.30
C ASN A 124 15.95 29.91 4.35
N ASP A 125 15.92 29.40 3.11
CA ASP A 125 15.04 29.92 2.08
C ASP A 125 13.75 29.10 1.97
N ASP A 126 12.67 29.82 1.68
CA ASP A 126 11.39 29.24 1.27
C ASP A 126 11.39 29.10 -0.25
N VAL A 127 11.28 27.87 -0.73
CA VAL A 127 11.34 27.58 -2.17
C VAL A 127 9.93 27.45 -2.72
N VAL A 128 9.65 28.20 -3.79
CA VAL A 128 8.38 28.14 -4.51
C VAL A 128 8.64 27.85 -5.98
N ILE A 129 7.98 26.83 -6.52
CA ILE A 129 8.00 26.50 -7.94
C ILE A 129 6.58 26.72 -8.48
N GLY A 130 6.42 27.79 -9.26
CA GLY A 130 5.15 28.28 -9.79
C GLY A 130 4.84 27.81 -11.22
N PRO A 131 4.01 28.54 -12.00
CA PRO A 131 3.49 28.06 -13.28
C PRO A 131 4.63 27.73 -14.24
N SER A 132 4.89 26.44 -14.40
CA SER A 132 5.94 25.88 -15.22
C SER A 132 5.55 24.45 -15.57
N SER A 133 5.85 24.06 -16.80
CA SER A 133 5.76 22.69 -17.30
C SER A 133 7.13 22.03 -17.43
N GLU A 134 8.19 22.73 -17.02
CA GLU A 134 9.57 22.30 -17.23
C GLU A 134 9.98 21.12 -16.34
N ALA A 135 10.93 20.33 -16.83
CA ALA A 135 11.60 19.31 -16.03
C ALA A 135 12.80 19.94 -15.28
N ILE A 136 12.58 20.26 -14.01
CA ILE A 136 13.55 20.91 -13.14
C ILE A 136 14.39 19.84 -12.41
N GLN A 137 15.71 20.04 -12.34
CA GLN A 137 16.61 19.16 -11.60
C GLN A 137 17.04 19.82 -10.29
N TRP A 138 16.69 19.21 -9.15
CA TRP A 138 17.32 19.50 -7.86
C TRP A 138 18.67 18.78 -7.80
N ASP A 139 19.61 19.27 -8.59
CA ASP A 139 20.87 18.61 -8.90
C ASP A 139 21.80 18.47 -7.67
N VAL A 140 22.87 17.70 -7.84
CA VAL A 140 23.84 17.41 -6.76
C VAL A 140 24.61 18.64 -6.28
N SER A 141 24.52 19.80 -6.92
CA SER A 141 25.11 21.03 -6.39
C SER A 141 24.09 21.90 -5.64
N ALA A 142 22.80 21.61 -5.75
CA ALA A 142 21.74 22.33 -5.06
C ALA A 142 21.75 22.04 -3.55
N SER A 143 21.19 22.92 -2.72
CA SER A 143 21.18 22.71 -1.27
C SER A 143 20.48 21.41 -0.87
N GLY A 144 21.08 20.62 0.02
CA GLY A 144 20.45 19.43 0.60
C GLY A 144 19.41 19.76 1.69
N THR A 145 19.35 21.01 2.13
CA THR A 145 18.40 21.47 3.15
C THR A 145 17.82 22.82 2.73
N ILE A 146 16.51 22.98 2.91
CA ILE A 146 15.77 24.22 2.67
C ILE A 146 14.70 24.37 3.75
N ASN A 147 14.23 25.60 4.00
CA ASN A 147 13.27 25.84 5.06
C ASN A 147 11.88 25.28 4.71
N ARG A 148 11.41 25.57 3.49
CA ARG A 148 10.11 25.15 2.94
C ARG A 148 10.26 24.83 1.46
N LEU A 149 9.43 23.92 0.95
CA LEU A 149 9.25 23.71 -0.50
C LEU A 149 7.77 23.67 -0.84
N GLN A 150 7.35 24.49 -1.79
CA GLN A 150 6.01 24.46 -2.39
C GLN A 150 6.10 24.32 -3.91
N LEU A 151 5.52 23.25 -4.44
CA LEU A 151 5.14 23.18 -5.86
C LEU A 151 3.70 23.68 -5.95
N GLU A 152 3.48 24.79 -6.67
CA GLU A 152 2.15 25.42 -6.76
C GLU A 152 1.18 24.59 -7.60
N SER A 153 -0.13 24.83 -7.45
CA SER A 153 -1.16 24.10 -8.22
C SER A 153 -1.08 24.35 -9.72
N SER A 154 -0.44 25.44 -10.13
CA SER A 154 -0.18 25.74 -11.54
C SER A 154 1.10 25.10 -12.09
N PHE A 155 1.91 24.46 -11.24
CA PHE A 155 3.06 23.66 -11.70
C PHE A 155 2.54 22.35 -12.31
N THR A 156 2.92 22.07 -13.54
CA THR A 156 2.56 20.82 -14.25
C THR A 156 3.78 20.02 -14.70
N GLY A 157 4.98 20.54 -14.43
CA GLY A 157 6.25 19.89 -14.75
C GLY A 157 6.67 18.85 -13.71
N ALA A 158 7.96 18.53 -13.70
CA ALA A 158 8.55 17.59 -12.75
C ALA A 158 9.76 18.21 -12.05
N LEU A 159 9.83 18.09 -10.73
CA LEU A 159 11.03 18.35 -9.94
C LEU A 159 11.73 17.02 -9.64
N THR A 160 12.90 16.79 -10.21
CA THR A 160 13.68 15.56 -10.03
C THR A 160 14.82 15.76 -9.04
N LEU A 161 14.92 14.92 -8.02
CA LEU A 161 15.97 14.96 -7.01
C LEU A 161 17.25 14.28 -7.51
N GLY A 162 18.34 15.03 -7.58
CA GLY A 162 19.70 14.52 -7.77
C GLY A 162 20.45 14.26 -6.45
N ARG A 163 19.78 14.47 -5.29
CA ARG A 163 20.29 14.20 -3.95
C ARG A 163 19.16 14.12 -2.92
N ALA A 164 19.48 13.65 -1.72
CA ALA A 164 18.59 13.74 -0.56
C ALA A 164 18.17 15.20 -0.29
N ILE A 165 16.94 15.38 0.18
CA ILE A 165 16.41 16.69 0.54
C ILE A 165 15.78 16.67 1.94
N THR A 166 16.14 17.66 2.75
CA THR A 166 15.52 17.94 4.04
C THR A 166 14.79 19.27 3.98
N VAL A 167 13.47 19.22 4.12
CA VAL A 167 12.60 20.39 4.23
C VAL A 167 12.26 20.60 5.70
N VAL A 168 12.82 21.64 6.31
CA VAL A 168 12.76 21.82 7.78
C VAL A 168 11.31 21.96 8.27
N THR A 169 10.47 22.64 7.50
CA THR A 169 9.07 22.90 7.84
C THR A 169 8.13 22.09 6.95
N ASN A 170 7.52 22.73 5.95
CA ASN A 170 6.45 22.18 5.13
C ASN A 170 6.95 21.86 3.73
N LEU A 171 6.72 20.62 3.30
CA LEU A 171 6.77 20.21 1.91
C LEU A 171 5.33 20.13 1.38
N GLN A 172 4.97 21.01 0.46
CA GLN A 172 3.65 21.07 -0.15
C GLN A 172 3.75 20.83 -1.64
N ILE A 173 3.06 19.80 -2.13
CA ILE A 173 3.00 19.46 -3.54
C ILE A 173 1.55 19.68 -3.97
N LEU A 174 1.27 20.84 -4.57
CA LEU A 174 -0.08 21.24 -4.96
C LEU A 174 -0.37 20.91 -6.43
N GLY A 175 0.67 20.72 -7.25
CA GLY A 175 0.59 20.32 -8.65
C GLY A 175 1.89 19.68 -9.13
N GLY A 176 1.84 19.04 -10.29
CA GLY A 176 2.98 18.42 -10.94
C GLY A 176 3.53 17.20 -10.19
N SER A 177 4.79 16.87 -10.47
CA SER A 177 5.46 15.70 -9.90
C SER A 177 6.74 16.05 -9.15
N LEU A 178 6.92 15.47 -7.95
CA LEU A 178 8.23 15.35 -7.30
C LEU A 178 8.77 13.94 -7.55
N ILE A 179 9.97 13.82 -8.09
CA ILE A 179 10.54 12.54 -8.52
C ILE A 179 11.86 12.30 -7.78
N THR A 180 12.01 11.19 -7.07
CA THR A 180 13.29 10.82 -6.45
C THR A 180 14.33 10.46 -7.52
N GLY A 181 15.62 10.47 -7.19
CA GLY A 181 16.69 9.97 -8.06
C GLY A 181 16.51 8.49 -8.39
N ARG A 182 16.98 8.08 -9.58
CA ARG A 182 17.01 6.69 -10.04
C ARG A 182 18.39 6.11 -9.84
N ASP A 183 18.48 4.90 -9.30
CA ASP A 183 19.74 4.23 -8.97
C ASP A 183 20.63 5.08 -8.05
N LEU A 184 20.00 5.93 -7.24
CA LEU A 184 20.62 6.88 -6.33
C LEU A 184 19.73 7.09 -5.10
N ALA A 185 20.32 6.98 -3.91
CA ALA A 185 19.62 7.28 -2.66
C ALA A 185 19.32 8.78 -2.54
N THR A 186 18.03 9.13 -2.59
CA THR A 186 17.54 10.51 -2.51
C THR A 186 16.32 10.58 -1.57
N PRO A 187 16.49 10.19 -0.30
CA PRO A 187 15.40 10.22 0.67
C PRO A 187 14.84 11.63 0.84
N ILE A 188 13.54 11.69 1.13
CA ILE A 188 12.81 12.92 1.41
C ILE A 188 12.59 12.99 2.91
N THR A 189 13.02 14.08 3.54
CA THR A 189 12.72 14.37 4.95
C THR A 189 11.95 15.67 5.07
N ALA A 190 10.82 15.67 5.78
CA ALA A 190 10.07 16.89 6.08
C ALA A 190 9.42 16.84 7.46
N ASN A 191 9.11 17.98 8.09
CA ASN A 191 8.27 17.93 9.30
C ASN A 191 6.80 17.65 8.92
N PHE A 192 6.33 18.29 7.85
CA PHE A 192 4.98 18.11 7.33
C PHE A 192 5.01 17.95 5.81
N LEU A 193 4.27 16.96 5.30
CA LEU A 193 4.09 16.68 3.89
C LEU A 193 2.60 16.71 3.53
N TYR A 194 2.23 17.59 2.60
CA TYR A 194 0.90 17.60 1.97
C TYR A 194 1.01 17.41 0.46
N ILE A 195 0.18 16.52 -0.06
CA ILE A 195 0.11 16.19 -1.50
C ILE A 195 -1.34 16.33 -1.94
N ALA A 196 -1.61 17.35 -2.75
CA ALA A 196 -2.95 17.67 -3.24
C ALA A 196 -3.45 16.66 -4.29
N PRO A 197 -4.76 16.64 -4.62
CA PRO A 197 -5.35 15.63 -5.51
C PRO A 197 -4.70 15.51 -6.91
N ALA A 198 -4.19 16.61 -7.46
CA ALA A 198 -3.55 16.64 -8.79
C ALA A 198 -2.03 16.42 -8.74
N ALA A 199 -1.46 16.21 -7.56
CA ALA A 199 -0.02 16.10 -7.36
C ALA A 199 0.44 14.65 -7.21
N THR A 200 1.65 14.37 -7.66
CA THR A 200 2.27 13.04 -7.57
C THR A 200 3.67 13.09 -6.97
N ILE A 201 4.00 12.13 -6.11
CA ILE A 201 5.39 11.75 -5.84
C ILE A 201 5.69 10.45 -6.60
N VAL A 202 6.73 10.46 -7.44
CA VAL A 202 7.25 9.25 -8.08
C VAL A 202 8.51 8.80 -7.35
N VAL A 203 8.45 7.60 -6.80
CA VAL A 203 9.51 6.98 -6.00
C VAL A 203 10.25 5.95 -6.86
N ARG A 204 11.41 6.35 -7.37
CA ARG A 204 12.30 5.51 -8.17
C ARG A 204 13.27 4.72 -7.31
N ARG A 205 13.64 3.51 -7.73
CA ARG A 205 14.65 2.69 -7.02
C ARG A 205 15.94 3.47 -6.70
N SER A 206 16.54 3.17 -5.55
CA SER A 206 17.83 3.70 -5.14
C SER A 206 19.00 2.78 -5.51
N SER A 207 18.76 1.47 -5.65
CA SER A 207 19.79 0.49 -6.03
C SER A 207 19.18 -0.77 -6.63
N THR A 208 19.91 -1.42 -7.54
CA THR A 208 19.61 -2.75 -8.10
C THR A 208 20.52 -3.84 -7.53
N LEU A 209 21.37 -3.54 -6.55
CA LEU A 209 22.26 -4.53 -5.93
C LEU A 209 21.47 -5.49 -5.04
N GLY A 210 21.80 -6.79 -5.09
CA GLY A 210 21.11 -7.82 -4.32
C GLY A 210 19.64 -7.95 -4.72
N GLU A 211 18.73 -7.78 -3.76
CA GLU A 211 17.27 -7.73 -4.00
C GLU A 211 16.77 -6.32 -4.36
N GLY A 212 17.68 -5.37 -4.58
CA GLY A 212 17.38 -3.97 -4.85
C GLY A 212 16.93 -3.19 -3.61
N ALA A 213 16.82 -1.87 -3.76
CA ALA A 213 16.38 -0.98 -2.69
C ALA A 213 15.54 0.19 -3.22
N GLY A 214 14.53 0.56 -2.43
CA GLY A 214 13.64 1.70 -2.66
C GLY A 214 14.15 3.02 -2.11
N GLN A 215 13.23 3.97 -1.88
CA GLN A 215 13.52 5.24 -1.20
C GLN A 215 12.73 5.36 0.09
N THR A 216 13.22 6.24 0.96
CA THR A 216 12.59 6.54 2.25
C THR A 216 12.02 7.95 2.25
N ILE A 217 10.78 8.06 2.71
CA ILE A 217 10.10 9.31 3.03
C ILE A 217 9.94 9.36 4.55
N THR A 218 10.59 10.31 5.20
CA THR A 218 10.53 10.50 6.65
C THR A 218 9.82 11.81 6.95
N VAL A 219 8.68 11.73 7.64
CA VAL A 219 7.83 12.88 7.92
C VAL A 219 7.32 12.92 9.36
N GLY A 220 7.13 14.11 9.93
CA GLY A 220 6.35 14.20 11.18
C GLY A 220 4.89 13.84 10.91
N THR A 221 4.30 14.47 9.89
CA THR A 221 2.91 14.22 9.45
C THR A 221 2.81 14.17 7.93
N LEU A 222 2.07 13.19 7.41
CA LEU A 222 1.65 13.10 6.01
C LEU A 222 0.13 13.29 5.91
N ILE A 223 -0.30 14.19 5.04
CA ILE A 223 -1.68 14.25 4.54
C ILE A 223 -1.64 14.04 3.02
N LEU A 224 -2.20 12.92 2.58
CA LEU A 224 -2.23 12.52 1.18
C LEU A 224 -3.66 12.63 0.62
N GLU A 225 -3.81 13.43 -0.43
CA GLU A 225 -5.01 13.49 -1.27
C GLU A 225 -4.71 13.10 -2.73
N GLY A 226 -3.45 13.21 -3.16
CA GLY A 226 -2.95 12.77 -4.46
C GLY A 226 -2.33 11.37 -4.45
N VAL A 227 -1.20 11.23 -5.14
CA VAL A 227 -0.55 9.92 -5.40
C VAL A 227 0.91 9.89 -4.93
N ILE A 228 1.31 8.79 -4.28
CA ILE A 228 2.70 8.37 -4.15
C ILE A 228 2.84 7.05 -4.90
N THR A 229 3.66 6.98 -5.95
CA THR A 229 3.77 5.78 -6.79
C THR A 229 5.21 5.37 -7.02
N ALA A 230 5.45 4.07 -7.01
CA ALA A 230 6.66 3.40 -7.46
C ALA A 230 6.31 2.34 -8.52
N ASP A 231 5.21 2.52 -9.25
CA ASP A 231 4.76 1.54 -10.23
C ASP A 231 5.79 1.37 -11.35
N GLY A 232 6.23 0.15 -11.64
CA GLY A 232 7.26 -0.13 -12.65
C GLY A 232 8.65 0.43 -12.34
N GLU A 233 8.88 0.97 -11.15
CA GLU A 233 10.16 1.58 -10.74
C GLU A 233 11.12 0.60 -10.04
N GLY A 234 10.81 -0.70 -10.08
CA GLY A 234 11.60 -1.80 -9.55
C GLY A 234 12.69 -2.27 -10.50
N PHE A 235 12.96 -3.57 -10.55
CA PHE A 235 13.90 -4.09 -11.56
C PHE A 235 13.34 -3.90 -12.97
N ASP A 236 14.22 -3.56 -13.91
CA ASP A 236 13.87 -3.48 -15.33
C ASP A 236 13.48 -4.87 -15.87
N HIS A 237 12.96 -4.92 -17.10
CA HIS A 237 12.64 -6.19 -17.77
C HIS A 237 13.80 -7.20 -17.69
N TYR A 238 13.45 -8.48 -17.60
CA TYR A 238 14.38 -9.60 -17.54
C TYR A 238 15.47 -9.45 -16.47
N SER A 239 15.15 -8.76 -15.37
CA SER A 239 16.10 -8.46 -14.29
C SER A 239 15.47 -8.68 -12.90
N GLY A 240 16.33 -8.90 -11.91
CA GLY A 240 15.94 -9.17 -10.52
C GLY A 240 16.00 -10.66 -10.12
N PRO A 241 15.94 -10.95 -8.81
CA PRO A 241 16.06 -12.32 -8.28
C PRO A 241 14.96 -13.27 -8.74
N GLY A 242 13.74 -12.77 -8.92
CA GLY A 242 12.56 -13.52 -9.35
C GLY A 242 12.10 -13.13 -10.76
N ARG A 243 13.02 -12.77 -11.66
CA ARG A 243 12.68 -12.34 -13.03
C ARG A 243 11.87 -13.40 -13.78
N GLY A 244 10.96 -12.96 -14.63
CA GLY A 244 10.29 -13.84 -15.58
C GLY A 244 11.28 -14.44 -16.58
N THR A 245 10.97 -15.65 -17.08
CA THR A 245 11.71 -16.30 -18.18
C THR A 245 10.72 -16.97 -19.14
N TYR A 246 10.99 -16.92 -20.45
CA TYR A 246 10.24 -17.57 -21.55
C TYR A 246 8.82 -18.05 -21.20
N GLY A 247 7.86 -17.13 -21.15
CA GLY A 247 6.46 -17.46 -20.86
C GLY A 247 6.14 -17.77 -19.40
N ARG A 248 6.88 -17.17 -18.45
CA ARG A 248 6.67 -17.25 -17.00
C ARG A 248 6.65 -15.87 -16.36
N GLY A 249 5.74 -15.68 -15.42
CA GLY A 249 5.55 -14.41 -14.71
C GLY A 249 6.70 -14.11 -13.74
N ALA A 250 7.02 -12.83 -13.56
CA ALA A 250 7.95 -12.42 -12.52
C ALA A 250 7.36 -12.63 -11.12
N THR A 251 8.22 -12.85 -10.12
CA THR A 251 7.87 -13.15 -8.73
C THR A 251 8.51 -12.15 -7.77
N HIS A 252 7.83 -11.83 -6.66
CA HIS A 252 8.43 -11.09 -5.53
C HIS A 252 7.83 -11.48 -4.19
N GLY A 253 6.69 -10.89 -3.80
CA GLY A 253 5.97 -11.23 -2.58
C GLY A 253 5.00 -12.40 -2.78
N GLY A 254 4.43 -12.48 -3.98
CA GLY A 254 3.64 -13.59 -4.49
C GLY A 254 4.29 -14.16 -5.75
N LEU A 255 3.92 -15.39 -6.08
CA LEU A 255 4.44 -16.12 -7.22
C LEU A 255 3.82 -15.65 -8.54
N GLY A 256 4.64 -15.40 -9.56
CA GLY A 256 4.18 -15.18 -10.94
C GLY A 256 3.60 -16.45 -11.56
N ALA A 257 2.71 -16.30 -12.54
CA ALA A 257 2.10 -17.48 -13.17
C ALA A 257 3.17 -18.36 -13.88
N TYR A 258 3.08 -19.68 -13.70
CA TYR A 258 4.00 -20.70 -14.25
C TYR A 258 5.48 -20.59 -13.84
N ALA A 259 5.78 -19.88 -12.75
CA ALA A 259 7.13 -19.90 -12.19
C ALA A 259 7.42 -21.28 -11.56
N TYR A 260 8.28 -22.09 -12.22
CA TYR A 260 8.65 -23.43 -11.73
C TYR A 260 9.61 -23.40 -10.53
N ILE A 261 9.42 -24.43 -9.69
CA ILE A 261 10.03 -24.69 -8.38
C ILE A 261 11.56 -24.87 -8.32
N GLU A 262 12.23 -25.29 -9.39
CA GLU A 262 13.63 -25.75 -9.30
C GLU A 262 14.68 -24.78 -9.85
N GLU A 263 14.28 -23.74 -10.61
CA GLU A 263 15.24 -22.86 -11.30
C GLU A 263 15.10 -21.37 -10.92
N TYR A 264 13.89 -20.89 -10.58
CA TYR A 264 13.61 -19.46 -10.29
C TYR A 264 12.52 -19.22 -9.23
N GLY A 265 12.09 -20.28 -8.52
CA GLY A 265 10.81 -20.36 -7.81
C GLY A 265 10.79 -19.92 -6.34
N HIS A 266 11.28 -18.72 -6.01
CA HIS A 266 11.08 -18.17 -4.66
C HIS A 266 10.61 -16.72 -4.68
N THR A 267 9.59 -16.46 -3.85
CA THR A 267 9.36 -15.12 -3.31
C THR A 267 10.57 -14.71 -2.47
N TYR A 268 10.93 -13.44 -2.47
CA TYR A 268 12.11 -12.94 -1.76
C TYR A 268 11.78 -11.68 -0.95
N GLY A 269 12.75 -11.15 -0.21
CA GLY A 269 12.55 -10.06 0.72
C GLY A 269 11.87 -10.45 2.03
N SER A 270 11.99 -9.57 3.01
CA SER A 270 11.33 -9.69 4.31
C SER A 270 9.85 -9.33 4.19
N MET A 271 8.96 -10.16 4.75
CA MET A 271 7.56 -9.79 4.93
C MET A 271 7.38 -8.71 6.01
N GLU A 272 8.21 -8.75 7.05
CA GLU A 272 8.12 -7.83 8.18
C GLU A 272 8.69 -6.47 7.83
N ASN A 273 9.82 -6.40 7.13
CA ASN A 273 10.44 -5.15 6.72
C ASN A 273 10.77 -5.15 5.21
N PRO A 274 9.76 -5.13 4.33
CA PRO A 274 9.97 -5.21 2.89
C PRO A 274 10.59 -3.93 2.34
N THR A 275 11.83 -4.04 1.87
CA THR A 275 12.58 -2.95 1.20
C THR A 275 13.04 -3.30 -0.20
N SER A 276 12.86 -4.55 -0.62
CA SER A 276 13.31 -5.07 -1.91
C SER A 276 12.38 -4.69 -3.06
N LEU A 277 12.94 -4.58 -4.25
CA LEU A 277 12.20 -4.24 -5.46
C LEU A 277 11.47 -5.47 -6.01
N GLY A 278 10.37 -5.25 -6.73
CA GLY A 278 9.74 -6.27 -7.57
C GLY A 278 10.61 -6.61 -8.78
N SER A 279 10.61 -7.88 -9.20
CA SER A 279 11.35 -8.34 -10.37
C SER A 279 10.65 -8.01 -11.69
N GLY A 280 11.41 -7.82 -12.76
CA GLY A 280 10.87 -7.60 -14.11
C GLY A 280 10.53 -8.90 -14.82
N GLY A 281 9.50 -8.87 -15.66
CA GLY A 281 9.12 -9.97 -16.55
C GLY A 281 9.87 -9.94 -17.89
N GLY A 282 9.50 -10.83 -18.80
CA GLY A 282 9.99 -10.86 -20.18
C GLY A 282 11.11 -11.88 -20.44
N THR A 283 11.81 -11.64 -21.54
CA THR A 283 12.98 -12.42 -22.01
C THR A 283 14.14 -11.46 -22.31
N PRO A 284 15.37 -11.95 -22.60
CA PRO A 284 16.47 -11.05 -22.97
C PRO A 284 16.22 -10.27 -24.28
N TRP A 285 15.24 -10.69 -25.09
CA TRP A 285 15.00 -10.16 -26.43
C TRP A 285 13.67 -9.40 -26.55
N GLY A 286 12.81 -9.49 -25.54
CA GLY A 286 11.46 -8.92 -25.53
C GLY A 286 11.26 -7.89 -24.42
N VAL A 287 10.33 -6.95 -24.62
CA VAL A 287 10.02 -5.89 -23.67
C VAL A 287 8.98 -6.37 -22.65
N GLY A 288 9.45 -7.08 -21.62
CA GLY A 288 8.63 -7.43 -20.46
C GLY A 288 8.32 -6.24 -19.55
N GLY A 289 7.34 -6.40 -18.66
CA GLY A 289 7.01 -5.38 -17.67
C GLY A 289 8.10 -5.25 -16.60
N ALA A 290 8.51 -4.02 -16.26
CA ALA A 290 9.36 -3.76 -15.09
C ALA A 290 8.61 -4.09 -13.78
N GLY A 291 9.33 -4.51 -12.75
CA GLY A 291 8.73 -4.76 -11.43
C GLY A 291 8.39 -3.47 -10.70
N GLY A 292 7.57 -3.57 -9.65
CA GLY A 292 7.25 -2.43 -8.77
C GLY A 292 8.45 -2.01 -7.92
N GLY A 293 8.57 -0.71 -7.64
CA GLY A 293 9.62 -0.16 -6.81
C GLY A 293 9.41 -0.43 -5.31
N ALA A 294 10.19 0.22 -4.46
CA ALA A 294 10.03 0.09 -3.01
C ALA A 294 9.90 1.47 -2.34
N ILE A 295 8.95 1.57 -1.41
CA ILE A 295 8.63 2.79 -0.68
C ILE A 295 8.68 2.48 0.81
N THR A 296 9.46 3.25 1.57
CA THR A 296 9.40 3.24 3.04
C THR A 296 8.90 4.60 3.52
N ILE A 297 7.81 4.62 4.29
CA ILE A 297 7.22 5.84 4.85
C ILE A 297 7.29 5.76 6.38
N ASN A 298 8.08 6.64 6.96
CA ASN A 298 8.23 6.78 8.41
C ASN A 298 7.54 8.07 8.84
N GLY A 299 6.71 8.01 9.88
CA GLY A 299 6.23 9.23 10.51
C GLY A 299 5.43 9.07 11.79
N PHE A 300 4.91 10.16 12.35
CA PHE A 300 4.06 10.05 13.54
C PHE A 300 2.59 9.85 13.16
N LEU A 301 2.08 10.69 12.26
CA LEU A 301 0.70 10.68 11.79
C LEU A 301 0.66 10.59 10.26
N LEU A 302 0.08 9.51 9.74
CA LEU A 302 -0.11 9.30 8.30
C LEU A 302 -1.61 9.27 8.01
N VAL A 303 -2.08 10.18 7.16
CA VAL A 303 -3.49 10.29 6.75
C VAL A 303 -3.58 10.15 5.24
N LEU A 304 -4.24 9.10 4.78
CA LEU A 304 -4.59 8.87 3.38
C LEU A 304 -6.08 9.11 3.22
N ASN A 305 -6.45 10.22 2.58
CA ASN A 305 -7.84 10.61 2.38
C ASN A 305 -8.49 9.81 1.23
N GLY A 306 -9.82 9.79 1.18
CA GLY A 306 -10.56 9.15 0.10
C GLY A 306 -10.15 9.70 -1.27
N GLY A 307 -9.87 8.81 -2.22
CA GLY A 307 -9.35 9.16 -3.55
C GLY A 307 -7.82 9.19 -3.68
N SER A 308 -7.09 9.13 -2.56
CA SER A 308 -5.63 9.04 -2.57
C SER A 308 -5.10 7.63 -2.82
N ARG A 309 -3.84 7.54 -3.27
CA ARG A 309 -3.18 6.26 -3.54
C ARG A 309 -1.71 6.25 -3.17
N ILE A 310 -1.27 5.15 -2.55
CA ILE A 310 0.14 4.76 -2.45
C ILE A 310 0.32 3.44 -3.19
N SER A 311 1.28 3.36 -4.13
CA SER A 311 1.44 2.14 -4.92
C SER A 311 2.86 1.77 -5.31
N ALA A 312 3.06 0.47 -5.53
CA ALA A 312 4.29 -0.13 -6.03
C ALA A 312 3.97 -1.31 -6.95
N ASP A 313 3.10 -1.09 -7.93
CA ASP A 313 2.63 -2.17 -8.81
C ASP A 313 3.67 -2.57 -9.85
N GLY A 314 3.66 -3.83 -10.26
CA GLY A 314 4.40 -4.31 -11.43
C GLY A 314 3.78 -3.78 -12.72
N ALA A 315 4.62 -3.50 -13.72
CA ALA A 315 4.16 -3.09 -15.04
C ALA A 315 3.60 -4.30 -15.82
N THR A 316 2.60 -4.03 -16.65
CA THR A 316 2.01 -5.01 -17.58
C THR A 316 3.05 -5.43 -18.62
N GLY A 317 3.05 -6.70 -19.03
CA GLY A 317 3.91 -7.19 -20.11
C GLY A 317 3.54 -6.57 -21.46
N GLY A 318 4.52 -6.37 -22.36
CA GLY A 318 4.26 -5.94 -23.74
C GLY A 318 3.59 -7.02 -24.61
N ASP A 319 3.20 -6.68 -25.83
CA ASP A 319 2.39 -7.56 -26.68
C ASP A 319 3.19 -8.64 -27.45
N ASP A 320 4.52 -8.53 -27.54
CA ASP A 320 5.35 -9.55 -28.23
C ASP A 320 5.48 -10.86 -27.43
N GLU A 321 5.76 -11.95 -28.14
CA GLU A 321 5.87 -13.29 -27.56
C GLU A 321 6.89 -13.36 -26.40
N GLY A 322 6.45 -13.90 -25.26
CA GLY A 322 7.28 -14.06 -24.07
C GLY A 322 7.45 -12.79 -23.23
N ASN A 323 6.81 -11.67 -23.58
CA ASN A 323 6.78 -10.46 -22.77
C ASN A 323 5.86 -10.64 -21.55
N THR A 324 6.40 -11.20 -20.47
CA THR A 324 5.66 -11.37 -19.22
C THR A 324 5.68 -10.11 -18.36
N ALA A 325 4.75 -10.02 -17.43
CA ALA A 325 4.57 -8.86 -16.57
C ALA A 325 5.58 -8.83 -15.41
N GLY A 326 5.83 -7.63 -14.88
CA GLY A 326 6.62 -7.44 -13.68
C GLY A 326 5.86 -7.80 -12.41
N ALA A 327 6.58 -8.18 -11.35
CA ALA A 327 6.00 -8.43 -10.04
C ALA A 327 5.73 -7.11 -9.29
N GLY A 328 4.81 -7.13 -8.32
CA GLY A 328 4.63 -6.04 -7.38
C GLY A 328 5.89 -5.80 -6.54
N GLY A 329 6.03 -4.59 -6.00
CA GLY A 329 7.17 -4.15 -5.20
C GLY A 329 6.89 -4.14 -3.70
N SER A 330 7.55 -3.23 -2.96
CA SER A 330 7.45 -3.16 -1.50
C SER A 330 6.88 -1.82 -1.00
N ILE A 331 5.99 -1.87 -0.01
CA ILE A 331 5.54 -0.68 0.73
C ILE A 331 5.66 -0.96 2.22
N THR A 332 6.44 -0.16 2.94
CA THR A 332 6.59 -0.26 4.39
C THR A 332 6.14 1.03 5.06
N PHE A 333 5.29 0.89 6.08
CA PHE A 333 4.91 1.98 6.99
C PHE A 333 5.52 1.74 8.37
N SER A 334 6.10 2.78 8.96
CA SER A 334 6.37 2.88 10.39
C SER A 334 5.73 4.17 10.91
N ALA A 335 4.62 4.06 11.64
CA ALA A 335 3.97 5.24 12.19
C ALA A 335 3.11 4.99 13.42
N ASN A 336 2.98 5.95 14.33
CA ASN A 336 2.11 5.78 15.49
C ASN A 336 0.62 5.70 15.09
N VAL A 337 0.20 6.47 14.10
CA VAL A 337 -1.18 6.49 13.57
C VAL A 337 -1.16 6.39 12.05
N LEU A 338 -1.85 5.39 11.50
CA LEU A 338 -2.15 5.27 10.07
C LEU A 338 -3.66 5.31 9.87
N SER A 339 -4.17 6.45 9.41
CA SER A 339 -5.56 6.62 9.02
C SER A 339 -5.68 6.45 7.51
N ASN A 340 -6.03 5.24 7.07
CA ASN A 340 -6.21 4.95 5.64
C ASN A 340 -7.71 4.95 5.27
N SER A 341 -8.08 5.81 4.32
CA SER A 341 -9.35 5.79 3.59
C SER A 341 -9.16 5.77 2.07
N GLY A 342 -7.90 5.74 1.62
CA GLY A 342 -7.51 5.61 0.22
C GLY A 342 -7.13 4.17 -0.14
N ILE A 343 -6.24 4.04 -1.12
CA ILE A 343 -5.76 2.76 -1.66
C ILE A 343 -4.26 2.62 -1.40
N ILE A 344 -3.84 1.50 -0.82
CA ILE A 344 -2.44 1.08 -0.75
C ILE A 344 -2.30 -0.20 -1.56
N ARG A 345 -1.47 -0.23 -2.61
CA ARG A 345 -1.36 -1.42 -3.47
C ARG A 345 0.04 -1.76 -3.97
N ALA A 346 0.38 -3.04 -3.96
CA ALA A 346 1.59 -3.58 -4.56
C ALA A 346 1.22 -4.82 -5.38
N ASN A 347 0.39 -4.63 -6.39
CA ASN A 347 -0.11 -5.73 -7.23
C ASN A 347 0.93 -6.10 -8.30
N GLY A 348 0.88 -7.35 -8.75
CA GLY A 348 1.62 -7.80 -9.93
C GLY A 348 1.03 -7.22 -11.22
N GLY A 349 1.87 -7.09 -12.24
CA GLY A 349 1.44 -6.66 -13.56
C GLY A 349 0.62 -7.75 -14.28
N ASN A 350 -0.25 -7.32 -15.18
CA ASN A 350 -1.04 -8.23 -16.01
C ASN A 350 -0.23 -8.77 -17.20
N GLY A 351 -0.56 -9.98 -17.64
CA GLY A 351 -0.12 -10.46 -18.95
C GLY A 351 -0.79 -9.63 -20.06
N ALA A 352 -0.11 -9.48 -21.19
CA ALA A 352 -0.70 -8.85 -22.37
C ALA A 352 -1.98 -9.57 -22.82
N VAL A 353 -2.88 -8.82 -23.47
CA VAL A 353 -4.20 -9.33 -23.90
C VAL A 353 -4.14 -10.13 -25.20
N SER A 354 -3.09 -9.96 -26.00
CA SER A 354 -2.95 -10.55 -27.33
C SER A 354 -1.58 -11.19 -27.56
N GLY A 355 -1.58 -12.47 -27.94
CA GLY A 355 -0.40 -13.25 -28.36
C GLY A 355 -0.21 -14.51 -27.51
N THR A 356 0.94 -15.15 -27.63
CA THR A 356 1.28 -16.42 -26.96
C THR A 356 2.25 -16.15 -25.80
N TRP A 357 2.08 -16.86 -24.68
CA TRP A 357 3.03 -16.87 -23.55
C TRP A 357 3.14 -15.57 -22.72
N HIS A 358 2.03 -14.84 -22.56
CA HIS A 358 1.99 -13.61 -21.75
C HIS A 358 1.54 -13.87 -20.32
N GLN A 359 2.48 -14.10 -19.42
CA GLN A 359 2.14 -14.42 -18.04
C GLN A 359 2.11 -13.21 -17.10
N PRO A 360 1.13 -13.15 -16.19
CA PRO A 360 1.08 -12.12 -15.15
C PRO A 360 2.15 -12.33 -14.08
N GLY A 361 2.56 -11.21 -13.48
CA GLY A 361 3.50 -11.16 -12.37
C GLY A 361 2.82 -11.35 -11.02
N GLY A 362 3.54 -11.87 -10.04
CA GLY A 362 3.06 -12.07 -8.67
C GLY A 362 2.94 -10.76 -7.89
N GLY A 363 2.13 -10.79 -6.82
CA GLY A 363 1.96 -9.66 -5.92
C GLY A 363 3.24 -9.26 -5.18
N GLY A 364 3.24 -8.07 -4.61
CA GLY A 364 4.33 -7.49 -3.83
C GLY A 364 4.17 -7.69 -2.33
N ARG A 365 4.78 -6.82 -1.53
CA ARG A 365 4.73 -6.86 -0.06
C ARG A 365 4.31 -5.51 0.51
N ILE A 366 3.37 -5.53 1.45
CA ILE A 366 2.99 -4.38 2.27
C ILE A 366 3.30 -4.74 3.73
N SER A 367 3.95 -3.84 4.46
CA SER A 367 4.13 -3.98 5.90
C SER A 367 3.62 -2.75 6.65
N VAL A 368 2.84 -3.01 7.70
CA VAL A 368 2.29 -2.03 8.62
C VAL A 368 2.93 -2.28 9.98
N ASN A 369 4.06 -1.61 10.22
CA ASN A 369 4.88 -1.77 11.42
C ASN A 369 4.71 -0.62 12.40
N GLN A 370 4.80 -0.94 13.69
CA GLN A 370 4.82 0.03 14.79
C GLN A 370 3.58 0.96 14.78
N VAL A 371 2.46 0.45 14.29
CA VAL A 371 1.19 1.18 14.19
C VAL A 371 0.33 0.91 15.41
N SER A 372 0.24 1.91 16.27
CA SER A 372 -0.60 1.84 17.48
C SER A 372 -2.09 1.96 17.14
N PHE A 373 -2.42 2.73 16.09
CA PHE A 373 -3.79 2.94 15.64
C PHE A 373 -3.88 2.86 14.12
N LEU A 374 -4.60 1.85 13.63
CA LEU A 374 -4.87 1.63 12.22
C LEU A 374 -6.36 1.84 11.93
N SER A 375 -6.66 2.69 10.95
CA SER A 375 -7.94 2.66 10.24
C SER A 375 -7.70 2.03 8.88
N MET A 376 -8.47 1.01 8.52
CA MET A 376 -8.27 0.24 7.28
C MET A 376 -9.09 0.79 6.12
N GLY A 377 -8.38 1.33 5.12
CA GLY A 377 -8.88 1.52 3.77
C GLY A 377 -8.62 0.28 2.90
N THR A 378 -8.48 0.47 1.59
CA THR A 378 -8.14 -0.65 0.69
C THR A 378 -6.64 -0.95 0.77
N MET A 379 -6.28 -2.22 0.94
CA MET A 379 -4.90 -2.72 0.89
C MET A 379 -4.83 -3.97 0.01
N GLU A 380 -4.01 -3.95 -1.03
CA GLU A 380 -3.95 -5.01 -2.03
C GLU A 380 -2.52 -5.42 -2.38
N VAL A 381 -2.33 -6.74 -2.49
CA VAL A 381 -1.08 -7.37 -2.95
C VAL A 381 -1.40 -8.46 -3.97
N ASN A 382 -2.39 -8.24 -4.83
CA ASN A 382 -2.88 -9.22 -5.79
C ASN A 382 -1.80 -9.61 -6.82
N GLY A 383 -1.80 -10.86 -7.26
CA GLY A 383 -1.13 -11.22 -8.51
C GLY A 383 -1.88 -10.64 -9.72
N GLY A 384 -1.17 -10.44 -10.82
CA GLY A 384 -1.80 -10.04 -12.07
C GLY A 384 -2.64 -11.15 -12.71
N VAL A 385 -3.35 -10.78 -13.77
CA VAL A 385 -4.13 -11.69 -14.62
C VAL A 385 -3.61 -11.68 -16.06
N GLY A 386 -3.72 -12.79 -16.78
CA GLY A 386 -3.28 -12.92 -18.18
C GLY A 386 -4.31 -13.59 -19.09
N SER A 387 -4.14 -13.35 -20.39
CA SER A 387 -4.87 -14.02 -21.49
C SER A 387 -4.13 -15.32 -21.87
N GLY A 388 -4.86 -16.42 -22.10
CA GLY A 388 -4.28 -17.77 -22.19
C GLY A 388 -3.35 -18.04 -23.39
N ILE A 389 -2.72 -19.20 -23.40
CA ILE A 389 -1.44 -19.47 -24.08
C ILE A 389 -1.52 -19.67 -25.62
N TYR A 390 -2.68 -19.67 -26.30
CA TYR A 390 -2.75 -19.89 -27.76
C TYR A 390 -3.92 -19.17 -28.46
N GLY A 391 -3.73 -18.59 -29.66
CA GLY A 391 -4.79 -18.49 -30.69
C GLY A 391 -6.21 -18.00 -30.38
N GLY A 392 -6.45 -17.10 -29.40
CA GLY A 392 -7.63 -16.21 -29.40
C GLY A 392 -8.93 -16.69 -28.73
N ALA A 393 -8.94 -17.65 -27.81
CA ALA A 393 -10.18 -18.04 -27.10
C ALA A 393 -10.03 -18.47 -25.61
N TYR A 394 -8.89 -18.22 -24.95
CA TYR A 394 -8.58 -18.80 -23.63
C TYR A 394 -8.53 -17.76 -22.50
N THR A 395 -9.27 -18.00 -21.41
CA THR A 395 -9.33 -17.11 -20.25
C THR A 395 -8.50 -17.64 -19.08
N GLY A 396 -7.66 -16.78 -18.51
CA GLY A 396 -7.31 -16.81 -17.09
C GLY A 396 -6.04 -17.57 -16.73
N THR A 397 -4.88 -16.97 -16.96
CA THR A 397 -3.72 -17.27 -16.11
C THR A 397 -3.74 -16.28 -14.95
N LYS A 398 -3.59 -16.75 -13.71
CA LYS A 398 -3.49 -15.87 -12.54
C LYS A 398 -2.14 -16.07 -11.88
N ALA A 399 -1.57 -14.97 -11.43
CA ALA A 399 -0.47 -15.01 -10.47
C ALA A 399 -1.03 -14.96 -9.05
N TYR A 400 -0.18 -15.24 -8.07
CA TYR A 400 -0.55 -15.34 -6.67
C TYR A 400 -0.35 -14.01 -5.95
N ALA A 401 -1.20 -13.75 -4.97
CA ALA A 401 -1.07 -12.60 -4.10
C ALA A 401 0.21 -12.70 -3.27
N GLY A 402 0.79 -11.54 -2.97
CA GLY A 402 1.91 -11.42 -2.05
C GLY A 402 1.44 -11.21 -0.61
N THR A 403 2.20 -10.45 0.18
CA THR A 403 2.00 -10.42 1.64
C THR A 403 1.61 -9.07 2.19
N ILE A 404 0.72 -9.10 3.19
CA ILE A 404 0.44 -7.96 4.05
C ILE A 404 0.84 -8.36 5.48
N TYR A 405 1.85 -7.70 6.02
CA TYR A 405 2.31 -7.88 7.38
C TYR A 405 1.71 -6.81 8.30
N PHE A 406 1.31 -7.25 9.49
CA PHE A 406 0.83 -6.41 10.58
C PHE A 406 1.68 -6.67 11.82
N ASP A 407 2.04 -5.64 12.57
CA ASP A 407 2.75 -5.80 13.83
C ASP A 407 1.92 -6.51 14.91
N ALA A 408 2.56 -6.81 16.05
CA ALA A 408 1.91 -7.52 17.16
C ALA A 408 0.69 -6.77 17.73
N ASN A 409 0.70 -5.43 17.71
CA ASN A 409 -0.42 -4.63 18.21
C ASN A 409 -1.64 -4.78 17.30
N THR A 410 -1.44 -4.59 15.99
CA THR A 410 -2.51 -4.75 14.99
C THR A 410 -2.98 -6.19 14.90
N ARG A 411 -2.09 -7.16 15.14
CA ARG A 411 -2.46 -8.58 15.18
C ARG A 411 -3.28 -8.98 16.40
N ALA A 412 -3.30 -8.19 17.48
CA ALA A 412 -4.09 -8.52 18.66
C ALA A 412 -5.61 -8.46 18.38
N HIS A 413 -6.03 -7.56 17.48
CA HIS A 413 -7.43 -7.41 17.07
C HIS A 413 -7.52 -6.95 15.61
N LEU A 414 -8.11 -7.78 14.75
CA LEU A 414 -8.32 -7.48 13.33
C LEU A 414 -9.81 -7.29 13.03
N ASP A 415 -10.19 -6.08 12.63
CA ASP A 415 -11.52 -5.74 12.13
C ASP A 415 -11.51 -5.67 10.59
N VAL A 416 -12.18 -6.62 9.94
CA VAL A 416 -12.33 -6.65 8.48
C VAL A 416 -13.68 -6.04 8.11
N VAL A 417 -13.64 -4.77 7.66
CA VAL A 417 -14.83 -3.99 7.24
C VAL A 417 -14.99 -3.88 5.71
N ASN A 418 -13.91 -4.07 4.97
CA ASN A 418 -13.86 -4.04 3.50
C ASN A 418 -13.27 -5.38 3.00
N HIS A 419 -12.58 -5.37 1.86
CA HIS A 419 -11.86 -6.51 1.34
C HIS A 419 -10.40 -6.50 1.80
N LEU A 420 -9.93 -7.63 2.32
CA LEU A 420 -8.54 -7.88 2.67
C LEU A 420 -8.15 -9.24 2.09
N ARG A 421 -7.20 -9.26 1.14
CA ARG A 421 -6.61 -10.49 0.63
C ARG A 421 -5.18 -10.65 1.15
N LEU A 422 -4.92 -11.79 1.79
CA LEU A 422 -3.63 -12.17 2.30
C LEU A 422 -3.08 -13.33 1.44
N GLY A 423 -1.87 -13.20 0.89
CA GLY A 423 -1.23 -14.27 0.13
C GLY A 423 -0.32 -15.14 0.99
N SER A 424 -0.40 -16.46 0.79
CA SER A 424 0.42 -17.43 1.52
C SER A 424 1.89 -17.37 1.08
N ASP A 425 2.75 -16.78 1.91
CA ASP A 425 4.20 -16.92 1.79
C ASP A 425 4.77 -18.01 2.72
N ASP A 426 6.10 -18.18 2.70
CA ASP A 426 6.89 -19.25 3.33
C ASP A 426 6.71 -19.42 4.86
N THR A 427 5.86 -18.61 5.52
CA THR A 427 5.67 -18.62 6.97
C THR A 427 4.43 -19.39 7.47
N ASN A 428 3.63 -19.97 6.57
CA ASN A 428 2.61 -21.00 6.84
C ASN A 428 1.55 -20.69 7.93
N GLY A 429 1.38 -19.43 8.35
CA GLY A 429 0.33 -19.09 9.32
C GLY A 429 0.11 -17.60 9.55
N TYR A 430 -1.15 -17.18 9.55
CA TYR A 430 -1.56 -15.87 10.03
C TYR A 430 -1.99 -15.97 11.49
N GLY A 431 -1.17 -15.42 12.39
CA GLY A 431 -1.49 -15.30 13.80
C GLY A 431 -2.21 -14.01 14.11
N PHE A 432 -3.43 -14.10 14.63
CA PHE A 432 -4.20 -13.00 15.19
C PHE A 432 -4.73 -13.35 16.58
N GLY A 433 -5.03 -12.34 17.39
CA GLY A 433 -5.84 -12.51 18.60
C GLY A 433 -7.30 -12.68 18.20
N ASP A 434 -8.05 -11.59 18.23
CA ASP A 434 -9.45 -11.60 17.81
C ASP A 434 -9.58 -11.18 16.34
N VAL A 435 -10.38 -11.91 15.57
CA VAL A 435 -10.74 -11.56 14.20
C VAL A 435 -12.25 -11.39 14.11
N VAL A 436 -12.68 -10.21 13.69
CA VAL A 436 -14.08 -9.91 13.38
C VAL A 436 -14.21 -9.56 11.91
N ILE A 437 -15.02 -10.33 11.18
CA ILE A 437 -15.39 -10.01 9.80
C ILE A 437 -16.80 -9.44 9.83
N HIS A 438 -16.89 -8.14 9.59
CA HIS A 438 -18.15 -7.41 9.66
C HIS A 438 -19.04 -7.67 8.44
N ASN A 439 -20.30 -7.24 8.52
CA ASN A 439 -21.19 -7.21 7.36
C ASN A 439 -20.57 -6.44 6.18
N GLY A 440 -20.44 -7.11 5.02
CA GLY A 440 -19.78 -6.56 3.83
C GLY A 440 -18.25 -6.73 3.81
N GLY A 441 -17.65 -7.10 4.94
CA GLY A 441 -16.24 -7.43 5.06
C GLY A 441 -15.93 -8.79 4.41
N VAL A 442 -14.80 -8.87 3.70
CA VAL A 442 -14.32 -10.09 3.06
C VAL A 442 -12.85 -10.28 3.39
N LEU A 443 -12.53 -11.34 4.13
CA LEU A 443 -11.17 -11.81 4.33
C LEU A 443 -10.90 -12.95 3.35
N GLU A 444 -9.95 -12.75 2.46
CA GLU A 444 -9.47 -13.74 1.51
C GLU A 444 -8.09 -14.23 1.88
N ILE A 445 -7.87 -15.53 1.78
CA ILE A 445 -6.55 -16.12 1.94
C ILE A 445 -6.21 -16.90 0.67
N ASP A 446 -5.21 -16.41 -0.06
CA ASP A 446 -4.76 -17.01 -1.31
C ASP A 446 -3.93 -18.26 -1.04
N GLY A 447 -4.16 -19.29 -1.84
CA GLY A 447 -3.39 -20.52 -1.81
C GLY A 447 -2.01 -20.30 -2.42
N ASN A 448 -1.08 -21.19 -2.10
CA ASN A 448 0.20 -21.25 -2.78
C ASN A 448 0.42 -22.71 -3.21
N PRO A 449 0.39 -23.04 -4.51
CA PRO A 449 0.51 -24.41 -5.01
C PRO A 449 1.88 -25.02 -4.70
N ASN A 450 2.87 -24.16 -4.46
CA ASN A 450 4.26 -24.54 -4.23
C ASN A 450 4.61 -24.63 -2.74
N ARG A 451 3.71 -24.24 -1.83
CA ARG A 451 3.92 -24.23 -0.39
C ARG A 451 2.79 -24.98 0.33
N ASN A 452 2.99 -25.31 1.61
CA ASN A 452 2.03 -26.01 2.46
C ASN A 452 1.63 -27.45 2.08
N GLY A 453 2.10 -28.00 0.95
CA GLY A 453 1.82 -29.37 0.52
C GLY A 453 2.80 -30.41 1.08
N PHE A 454 2.28 -31.58 1.48
CA PHE A 454 3.08 -32.72 1.92
C PHE A 454 3.88 -33.30 0.74
N ALA A 455 5.18 -32.97 0.63
CA ALA A 455 6.23 -33.66 -0.16
C ALA A 455 5.96 -34.01 -1.65
N GLN A 456 4.81 -33.66 -2.23
CA GLN A 456 4.33 -34.16 -3.52
C GLN A 456 3.68 -33.06 -4.38
N GLY A 457 3.77 -31.77 -4.02
CA GLY A 457 3.30 -30.67 -4.88
C GLY A 457 1.78 -30.45 -4.93
N PHE A 458 1.04 -30.77 -3.85
CA PHE A 458 -0.41 -30.58 -3.74
C PHE A 458 -0.87 -29.18 -3.26
N GLY A 459 0.07 -28.23 -3.11
CA GLY A 459 -0.19 -27.01 -2.34
C GLY A 459 -0.73 -27.33 -0.94
N GLY A 460 -1.03 -26.32 -0.14
CA GLY A 460 -1.72 -26.60 1.10
C GLY A 460 -2.39 -25.42 1.76
N ALA A 461 -3.26 -25.75 2.71
CA ALA A 461 -4.07 -24.80 3.41
C ALA A 461 -3.22 -23.75 4.13
N ALA A 462 -3.55 -22.49 3.89
CA ALA A 462 -3.09 -21.44 4.78
C ALA A 462 -3.76 -21.63 6.15
N THR A 463 -3.00 -21.44 7.22
CA THR A 463 -3.53 -21.58 8.58
C THR A 463 -3.85 -20.20 9.16
N LEU A 464 -5.09 -20.00 9.59
CA LEU A 464 -5.53 -18.85 10.37
C LEU A 464 -5.54 -19.25 11.86
N LEU A 465 -4.50 -18.82 12.59
CA LEU A 465 -4.33 -19.04 14.02
C LEU A 465 -4.95 -17.87 14.79
N VAL A 466 -6.02 -18.13 15.55
CA VAL A 466 -6.81 -17.08 16.23
C VAL A 466 -7.10 -17.40 17.69
N SER A 467 -7.29 -16.38 18.51
CA SER A 467 -7.99 -16.50 19.79
C SER A 467 -9.48 -16.70 19.55
N THR A 468 -10.11 -15.74 18.89
CA THR A 468 -11.52 -15.81 18.49
C THR A 468 -11.70 -15.46 17.02
N LEU A 469 -12.65 -16.12 16.36
CA LEU A 469 -13.14 -15.75 15.04
C LEU A 469 -14.65 -15.50 15.11
N ASN A 470 -15.08 -14.30 14.74
CA ASN A 470 -16.48 -13.94 14.59
C ASN A 470 -16.75 -13.45 13.16
N ILE A 471 -17.55 -14.20 12.40
CA ILE A 471 -18.01 -13.81 11.07
C ILE A 471 -19.46 -13.37 11.20
N GLU A 472 -19.71 -12.07 11.09
CA GLU A 472 -21.05 -11.51 11.18
C GLU A 472 -21.90 -11.86 9.96
N ALA A 473 -23.22 -11.71 10.07
CA ALA A 473 -24.11 -11.87 8.93
C ALA A 473 -23.72 -10.89 7.81
N GLY A 474 -23.50 -11.42 6.60
CA GLY A 474 -23.02 -10.65 5.44
C GLY A 474 -21.48 -10.50 5.36
N GLY A 475 -20.73 -10.92 6.39
CA GLY A 475 -19.27 -11.06 6.32
C GLY A 475 -18.86 -12.38 5.66
N ALA A 476 -17.67 -12.42 5.06
CA ALA A 476 -17.15 -13.62 4.40
C ALA A 476 -15.67 -13.90 4.68
N LEU A 477 -15.35 -15.17 4.89
CA LEU A 477 -14.00 -15.73 4.90
C LEU A 477 -13.86 -16.66 3.70
N ARG A 478 -12.99 -16.34 2.74
CA ARG A 478 -12.97 -16.99 1.43
C ARG A 478 -11.59 -17.50 1.01
N ALA A 479 -11.61 -18.61 0.30
CA ALA A 479 -10.51 -19.11 -0.50
C ALA A 479 -10.97 -19.51 -1.91
N ASP A 480 -12.07 -18.93 -2.40
CA ASP A 480 -12.70 -19.33 -3.67
C ASP A 480 -11.77 -19.11 -4.86
N GLY A 481 -11.60 -20.13 -5.70
CA GLY A 481 -10.76 -20.06 -6.89
C GLY A 481 -9.27 -19.86 -6.63
N PHE A 482 -8.79 -20.04 -5.38
CA PHE A 482 -7.39 -19.88 -4.97
C PHE A 482 -6.57 -21.17 -4.92
N GLY A 483 -7.09 -22.24 -5.52
CA GLY A 483 -6.39 -23.51 -5.71
C GLY A 483 -5.60 -23.55 -6.99
N PHE A 484 -5.38 -24.78 -7.48
CA PHE A 484 -4.60 -25.05 -8.67
C PHE A 484 -5.17 -24.41 -9.93
N THR A 485 -4.25 -24.10 -10.84
CA THR A 485 -4.50 -23.53 -12.15
C THR A 485 -4.07 -24.48 -13.27
N PHE A 486 -4.32 -24.10 -14.52
CA PHE A 486 -3.99 -24.86 -15.73
C PHE A 486 -2.61 -25.55 -15.69
N TRP A 487 -2.57 -26.86 -15.99
CA TRP A 487 -1.38 -27.76 -15.94
C TRP A 487 -0.69 -27.95 -14.58
N ASP A 488 -1.17 -27.32 -13.51
CA ASP A 488 -0.67 -27.51 -12.16
C ASP A 488 -1.61 -28.41 -11.35
N GLY A 489 -1.06 -29.39 -10.63
CA GLY A 489 -1.84 -30.25 -9.71
C GLY A 489 -2.35 -31.58 -10.29
N PHE A 490 -2.69 -32.49 -9.38
CA PHE A 490 -3.20 -33.84 -9.68
C PHE A 490 -4.70 -33.81 -9.99
N GLY A 491 -5.18 -34.79 -10.75
CA GLY A 491 -6.59 -34.88 -11.14
C GLY A 491 -7.02 -33.85 -12.19
N SER A 492 -6.06 -33.18 -12.84
CA SER A 492 -6.34 -32.42 -14.06
C SER A 492 -6.73 -33.42 -15.14
N GLY A 493 -8.03 -33.55 -15.41
CA GLY A 493 -8.47 -34.56 -16.36
C GLY A 493 -8.02 -34.26 -17.79
N ARG A 494 -8.36 -35.14 -18.73
CA ARG A 494 -8.12 -34.94 -20.17
C ARG A 494 -9.46 -34.72 -20.87
N TYR A 495 -9.62 -33.61 -21.59
CA TYR A 495 -10.82 -33.30 -22.40
C TYR A 495 -12.14 -33.15 -21.59
N ALA A 496 -12.49 -31.92 -21.19
CA ALA A 496 -13.78 -31.55 -20.58
C ALA A 496 -14.12 -32.21 -19.22
N VAL A 497 -13.12 -32.71 -18.51
CA VAL A 497 -13.21 -33.24 -17.14
C VAL A 497 -13.14 -32.09 -16.12
N GLY A 498 -13.96 -32.17 -15.07
CA GLY A 498 -13.92 -31.26 -13.92
C GLY A 498 -12.76 -31.53 -12.94
N GLY A 499 -12.62 -30.70 -11.91
CA GLY A 499 -11.71 -30.98 -10.80
C GLY A 499 -12.21 -32.14 -9.91
N SER A 500 -11.27 -32.85 -9.27
CA SER A 500 -11.51 -34.12 -8.55
C SER A 500 -11.05 -34.12 -7.08
N TYR A 501 -10.95 -32.95 -6.44
CA TYR A 501 -10.67 -32.90 -5.00
C TYR A 501 -11.90 -33.32 -4.18
N GLY A 502 -11.69 -34.25 -3.24
CA GLY A 502 -12.73 -34.72 -2.32
C GLY A 502 -13.81 -35.62 -2.94
N GLY A 503 -13.86 -35.74 -4.27
CA GLY A 503 -14.79 -36.59 -5.00
C GLY A 503 -14.45 -36.72 -6.49
N GLU A 504 -15.07 -37.70 -7.14
CA GLU A 504 -14.84 -38.01 -8.56
C GLU A 504 -15.45 -36.93 -9.47
N ALA A 505 -14.67 -36.46 -10.45
CA ALA A 505 -15.13 -35.42 -11.36
C ALA A 505 -16.05 -35.97 -12.45
N GLY A 506 -16.87 -35.09 -13.05
CA GLY A 506 -17.60 -35.43 -14.27
C GLY A 506 -16.62 -35.81 -15.38
N ALA A 507 -16.78 -37.00 -15.95
CA ALA A 507 -15.94 -37.57 -17.01
C ALA A 507 -14.46 -37.85 -16.66
N SER A 508 -14.08 -37.97 -15.37
CA SER A 508 -12.73 -38.41 -14.97
C SER A 508 -12.50 -39.91 -15.17
N GLU A 509 -11.23 -40.29 -15.24
CA GLU A 509 -10.83 -41.70 -15.20
C GLU A 509 -10.88 -42.19 -13.74
N PRO A 510 -11.23 -43.46 -13.47
CA PRO A 510 -11.25 -44.00 -12.12
C PRO A 510 -9.90 -43.81 -11.42
N ASN A 511 -9.92 -43.24 -10.20
CA ASN A 511 -8.78 -42.96 -9.31
C ASN A 511 -8.11 -41.58 -9.44
N ASP A 512 -8.74 -40.61 -10.10
CA ASP A 512 -8.26 -39.22 -10.13
C ASP A 512 -8.64 -38.42 -8.86
N THR A 513 -9.48 -38.99 -7.98
CA THR A 513 -9.85 -38.37 -6.70
C THR A 513 -8.66 -38.29 -5.74
N TYR A 514 -8.41 -37.12 -5.18
CA TYR A 514 -7.39 -36.93 -4.14
C TYR A 514 -7.92 -36.06 -2.99
N GLY A 515 -7.16 -36.02 -1.89
CA GLY A 515 -7.58 -35.36 -0.65
C GLY A 515 -7.81 -36.34 0.49
N SER A 516 -8.13 -35.80 1.66
CA SER A 516 -8.34 -36.56 2.87
C SER A 516 -9.60 -36.07 3.58
N ILE A 517 -10.51 -37.00 3.87
CA ILE A 517 -11.73 -36.70 4.64
C ILE A 517 -11.44 -36.30 6.09
N THR A 518 -10.31 -36.75 6.64
CA THR A 518 -9.91 -36.44 8.02
C THR A 518 -8.93 -35.28 8.12
N ASP A 519 -8.37 -34.82 7.00
CA ASP A 519 -7.40 -33.72 6.95
C ASP A 519 -7.42 -33.00 5.58
N PRO A 520 -8.50 -32.25 5.25
CA PRO A 520 -8.69 -31.63 3.94
C PRO A 520 -7.82 -30.39 3.77
N ARG A 521 -6.50 -30.58 3.60
CA ARG A 521 -5.53 -29.49 3.50
C ARG A 521 -5.06 -29.18 2.09
N PHE A 522 -5.33 -30.04 1.11
CA PHE A 522 -4.84 -29.78 -0.24
C PHE A 522 -5.71 -28.76 -0.95
N LEU A 523 -5.09 -28.06 -1.89
CA LEU A 523 -5.82 -27.17 -2.77
C LEU A 523 -6.69 -27.99 -3.71
N GLY A 524 -7.85 -27.46 -4.08
CA GLY A 524 -8.70 -28.02 -5.12
C GLY A 524 -8.03 -27.96 -6.50
N SER A 525 -8.38 -28.91 -7.36
CA SER A 525 -7.82 -29.01 -8.72
C SER A 525 -8.64 -28.22 -9.73
N ASN A 526 -7.96 -27.74 -10.77
CA ASN A 526 -8.58 -27.13 -11.93
C ASN A 526 -9.23 -28.19 -12.83
N ALA A 527 -10.13 -27.75 -13.70
CA ALA A 527 -10.61 -28.60 -14.79
C ALA A 527 -9.60 -28.73 -15.95
N SER A 528 -9.73 -29.83 -16.69
CA SER A 528 -8.85 -30.38 -17.73
C SER A 528 -8.39 -29.50 -18.91
N ASN A 529 -8.91 -28.29 -19.10
CA ASN A 529 -8.60 -27.46 -20.28
C ASN A 529 -8.22 -26.02 -19.91
N SER A 530 -7.71 -25.27 -20.89
CA SER A 530 -7.28 -23.87 -20.80
C SER A 530 -8.42 -22.87 -20.51
N SER A 531 -9.64 -23.39 -20.32
CA SER A 531 -10.85 -22.66 -20.00
C SER A 531 -11.57 -23.24 -18.77
N GLY A 532 -10.91 -24.18 -18.08
CA GLY A 532 -11.43 -24.90 -16.94
C GLY A 532 -11.46 -23.99 -15.72
N GLY A 533 -12.48 -24.15 -14.89
CA GLY A 533 -12.55 -23.42 -13.64
C GLY A 533 -11.34 -23.70 -12.75
N PHE A 534 -10.84 -22.67 -12.07
CA PHE A 534 -9.75 -22.83 -11.10
C PHE A 534 -10.22 -23.63 -9.90
N GLY A 535 -9.31 -24.42 -9.32
CA GLY A 535 -9.59 -25.08 -8.06
C GLY A 535 -9.82 -24.08 -6.93
N GLY A 536 -10.56 -24.49 -5.91
CA GLY A 536 -10.71 -23.78 -4.65
C GLY A 536 -9.42 -23.82 -3.86
N GLY A 537 -9.17 -22.77 -3.09
CA GLY A 537 -8.07 -22.76 -2.12
C GLY A 537 -8.37 -23.69 -0.95
N ALA A 538 -7.48 -23.71 0.04
CA ALA A 538 -7.72 -24.44 1.28
C ALA A 538 -7.43 -23.54 2.48
N LEU A 539 -8.28 -23.64 3.50
CA LEU A 539 -8.19 -22.81 4.70
C LEU A 539 -8.34 -23.67 5.95
N LEU A 540 -7.37 -23.57 6.85
CA LEU A 540 -7.44 -24.18 8.17
C LEU A 540 -7.60 -23.10 9.23
N VAL A 541 -8.75 -23.07 9.92
CA VAL A 541 -8.97 -22.19 11.08
C VAL A 541 -8.65 -22.94 12.36
N VAL A 542 -7.71 -22.41 13.15
CA VAL A 542 -7.35 -22.94 14.46
C VAL A 542 -7.62 -21.86 15.50
N ALA A 543 -8.73 -22.00 16.21
CA ALA A 543 -9.12 -21.08 17.29
C ALA A 543 -8.83 -21.67 18.66
N THR A 544 -8.24 -20.89 19.55
CA THR A 544 -7.98 -21.30 20.94
C THR A 544 -9.16 -21.10 21.88
N THR A 545 -10.09 -20.20 21.53
CA THR A 545 -11.25 -19.86 22.37
C THR A 545 -12.58 -20.18 21.68
N SER A 546 -12.91 -19.56 20.55
CA SER A 546 -14.20 -19.77 19.88
C SER A 546 -14.19 -19.42 18.40
N VAL A 547 -15.06 -20.10 17.64
CA VAL A 547 -15.42 -19.75 16.26
C VAL A 547 -16.93 -19.56 16.18
N VAL A 548 -17.37 -18.38 15.74
CA VAL A 548 -18.77 -18.04 15.49
C VAL A 548 -18.92 -17.65 14.02
N ILE A 549 -19.76 -18.37 13.29
CA ILE A 549 -19.99 -18.15 11.85
C ILE A 549 -21.48 -17.87 11.63
N ASN A 550 -21.83 -16.59 11.48
CA ASN A 550 -23.14 -16.13 11.04
C ASN A 550 -23.15 -15.68 9.57
N GLY A 551 -21.95 -15.49 8.98
CA GLY A 551 -21.74 -15.17 7.57
C GLY A 551 -21.35 -16.39 6.72
N THR A 552 -20.51 -16.15 5.72
CA THR A 552 -20.07 -17.18 4.76
C THR A 552 -18.62 -17.62 5.02
N VAL A 553 -18.38 -18.93 4.96
CA VAL A 553 -17.04 -19.50 4.79
C VAL A 553 -17.06 -20.33 3.51
N SER A 554 -16.15 -20.07 2.58
CA SER A 554 -16.12 -20.78 1.29
C SER A 554 -14.70 -21.00 0.77
N ALA A 555 -14.52 -22.11 0.05
CA ALA A 555 -13.29 -22.53 -0.60
C ALA A 555 -13.62 -23.20 -1.95
N ASN A 556 -14.61 -22.65 -2.67
CA ASN A 556 -15.16 -23.25 -3.86
C ASN A 556 -14.18 -23.18 -5.04
N GLY A 557 -14.18 -24.23 -5.87
CA GLY A 557 -13.69 -24.10 -7.24
C GLY A 557 -14.57 -23.15 -8.05
N LEU A 558 -14.00 -22.60 -9.12
CA LEU A 558 -14.73 -21.73 -10.04
C LEU A 558 -15.41 -22.54 -11.14
N ASP A 559 -16.42 -21.95 -11.75
CA ASP A 559 -17.03 -22.48 -12.98
C ASP A 559 -16.08 -22.29 -14.18
N SER A 560 -16.27 -23.12 -15.22
CA SER A 560 -15.68 -22.82 -16.52
C SER A 560 -16.31 -21.56 -17.11
N THR A 561 -15.49 -20.76 -17.80
CA THR A 561 -15.92 -19.58 -18.53
C THR A 561 -16.39 -19.89 -19.96
N THR A 562 -16.35 -21.16 -20.39
CA THR A 562 -16.64 -21.58 -21.77
C THR A 562 -17.59 -22.77 -21.85
N GLU A 563 -18.35 -22.84 -22.95
CA GLU A 563 -19.24 -23.98 -23.24
C GLU A 563 -18.44 -25.29 -23.36
N GLY A 564 -18.86 -26.32 -22.61
CA GLY A 564 -18.22 -27.63 -22.59
C GLY A 564 -16.95 -27.74 -21.72
N GLY A 565 -16.60 -26.70 -20.95
CA GLY A 565 -15.50 -26.77 -19.97
C GLY A 565 -15.96 -27.29 -18.60
N GLY A 566 -15.06 -27.98 -17.90
CA GLY A 566 -15.29 -28.45 -16.53
C GLY A 566 -15.12 -27.34 -15.48
N GLY A 567 -15.83 -27.45 -14.36
CA GLY A 567 -15.61 -26.60 -13.18
C GLY A 567 -14.43 -27.11 -12.33
N GLY A 568 -13.79 -26.22 -11.59
CA GLY A 568 -12.79 -26.58 -10.59
C GLY A 568 -13.40 -27.25 -9.36
N SER A 569 -12.60 -28.02 -8.65
CA SER A 569 -12.99 -28.61 -7.35
C SER A 569 -12.50 -27.74 -6.19
N GLY A 570 -13.09 -27.86 -5.00
CA GLY A 570 -12.73 -27.09 -3.81
C GLY A 570 -12.82 -27.91 -2.53
#